data_AF-A0A2D7JQA2-F1
#
_entry.id   AF-A0A2D7JQA2-F1
#
_cell.length_a   1.000
_cell.length_b   1.000
_cell.length_c   1.000
_cell.angle_alpha   90.00
_cell.angle_beta   90.00
_cell.angle_gamma   90.00
#
_symmetry.space_group_name_H-M   'P 1'
#
loop_
_entity.id
_entity.type
_entity.pdbx_description
1 polymer ?
#
loop_
_entity_poly.entity_id
_entity_poly.type
_entity_poly.pdbx_seq_one_letter_code
_entity_poly.pdbx_strand_id
1 'polypeptide(L)'
;MVDGGSGNDILHGNRGSDTLTGVSGGDQFHFSSNGGSDIVTDFNPDDGDRLIVSDEIIDAQQTVDGNLLVTLESASITLIGVQLADWETQGASWLL
;
A
#
# COMPACT_ATOMS: atom_id res chain seq x y z
N MET A 1 12.12 -2.39 7.33
CA MET A 1 11.69 -3.54 6.51
C MET A 1 10.80 -4.41 7.37
N VAL A 2 9.61 -4.71 6.89
CA VAL A 2 8.58 -5.53 7.54
C VAL A 2 8.20 -6.63 6.55
N ASP A 3 8.17 -7.87 7.02
CA ASP A 3 7.88 -9.05 6.22
C ASP A 3 6.76 -9.83 6.93
N GLY A 4 5.67 -10.11 6.21
CA GLY A 4 4.51 -10.85 6.71
C GLY A 4 4.79 -12.35 6.83
N GLY A 5 5.51 -12.90 5.85
CA GLY A 5 5.73 -14.33 5.70
C GLY A 5 4.59 -15.03 4.97
N SER A 6 4.39 -16.32 5.24
CA SER A 6 3.32 -17.06 4.55
C SER A 6 2.01 -16.97 5.32
N GLY A 7 0.92 -16.67 4.60
CA GLY A 7 -0.43 -16.62 5.16
C GLY A 7 -1.03 -15.25 4.95
N ASN A 8 -2.21 -15.03 5.53
CA ASN A 8 -2.83 -13.70 5.50
C ASN A 8 -2.33 -12.93 6.72
N ASP A 9 -1.54 -11.90 6.49
CA ASP A 9 -0.85 -11.13 7.51
C ASP A 9 -1.41 -9.71 7.67
N ILE A 10 -1.12 -9.12 8.83
CA ILE A 10 -1.41 -7.72 9.13
C ILE A 10 -0.07 -7.01 9.30
N LEU A 11 0.27 -6.14 8.35
CA LEU A 11 1.53 -5.42 8.31
C LEU A 11 1.29 -3.95 8.61
N HIS A 12 2.05 -3.40 9.57
CA HIS A 12 1.99 -2.00 9.95
C HIS A 12 3.28 -1.29 9.52
N GLY A 13 3.17 -0.25 8.69
CA GLY A 13 4.30 0.61 8.35
C GLY A 13 4.84 1.35 9.58
N ASN A 14 3.94 1.70 10.52
CA ASN A 14 4.25 2.54 11.67
C ASN A 14 4.90 3.87 11.23
N ARG A 15 5.57 4.58 12.15
CA ARG A 15 6.24 5.85 11.85
C ARG A 15 7.62 5.57 11.25
N GLY A 16 7.94 6.23 10.15
CA GLY A 16 9.25 6.12 9.54
C GLY A 16 9.19 6.12 8.02
N SER A 17 10.09 5.38 7.40
CA SER A 17 10.02 5.10 5.97
C SER A 17 10.34 3.63 5.86
N ASP A 18 9.30 2.86 5.64
CA ASP A 18 9.35 1.41 5.76
C ASP A 18 9.20 0.74 4.40
N THR A 19 9.77 -0.45 4.29
CA THR A 19 9.58 -1.34 3.13
C THR A 19 8.83 -2.56 3.64
N LEU A 20 7.64 -2.80 3.11
CA LEU A 20 6.73 -3.85 3.53
C LEU A 20 6.60 -4.88 2.40
N THR A 21 6.66 -6.16 2.76
CA THR A 21 6.48 -7.29 1.85
C THR A 21 5.51 -8.28 2.49
N GLY A 22 4.37 -8.54 1.85
CA GLY A 22 3.35 -9.47 2.34
C GLY A 22 3.73 -10.94 2.11
N VAL A 23 4.41 -11.20 0.99
CA VAL A 23 4.83 -12.49 0.45
C VAL A 23 3.68 -13.27 -0.16
N SER A 24 2.91 -14.03 0.62
CA SER A 24 1.89 -14.91 0.04
C SER A 24 0.66 -14.99 0.92
N GLY A 25 -0.49 -14.60 0.37
CA GLY A 25 -1.74 -14.54 1.08
C GLY A 25 -2.52 -13.32 0.65
N GLY A 26 -3.66 -13.09 1.29
CA GLY A 26 -4.39 -11.83 1.18
C GLY A 26 -4.07 -10.97 2.40
N ASP A 27 -3.12 -10.07 2.25
CA ASP A 27 -2.52 -9.31 3.34
C ASP A 27 -3.20 -7.96 3.57
N GLN A 28 -3.09 -7.44 4.79
CA GLN A 28 -3.58 -6.11 5.15
C GLN A 28 -2.41 -5.19 5.47
N PHE A 29 -2.23 -4.15 4.66
CA PHE A 29 -1.20 -3.14 4.86
C PHE A 29 -1.80 -1.90 5.50
N HIS A 30 -1.44 -1.64 6.76
CA HIS A 30 -2.00 -0.57 7.57
C HIS A 30 -1.15 0.69 7.52
N PHE A 31 -1.79 1.79 7.11
CA PHE A 31 -1.17 3.10 6.97
C PHE A 31 -1.99 4.21 7.62
N SER A 32 -1.29 5.27 7.99
CA SER A 32 -1.87 6.50 8.53
C SER A 32 -1.01 7.69 8.13
N SER A 33 -1.55 8.90 8.23
CA SER A 33 -0.88 10.16 7.94
C SER A 33 0.34 10.44 8.83
N ASN A 34 0.51 9.69 9.93
CA ASN A 34 1.71 9.77 10.78
C ASN A 34 2.82 8.78 10.38
N GLY A 35 2.58 7.95 9.35
CA GLY A 35 3.42 6.82 8.98
C GLY A 35 4.71 7.21 8.25
N GLY A 36 4.69 8.29 7.47
CA GLY A 36 5.84 8.74 6.69
C GLY A 36 5.81 8.20 5.25
N SER A 37 6.95 7.79 4.69
CA SER A 37 7.05 7.42 3.26
C SER A 37 7.36 5.93 3.11
N ASP A 38 6.33 5.15 2.84
CA ASP A 38 6.41 3.69 2.84
C ASP A 38 6.38 3.11 1.42
N ILE A 39 6.96 1.92 1.27
CA ILE A 39 7.02 1.14 0.03
C ILE A 39 6.42 -0.23 0.29
N VAL A 40 5.43 -0.65 -0.50
CA VAL A 40 4.93 -2.03 -0.53
C VAL A 40 5.44 -2.70 -1.80
N THR A 41 6.12 -3.83 -1.65
CA THR A 41 6.89 -4.43 -2.75
C THR A 41 6.12 -5.39 -3.64
N ASP A 42 5.00 -5.90 -3.16
CA ASP A 42 4.31 -7.07 -3.73
C ASP A 42 2.79 -7.00 -3.61
N PHE A 43 2.23 -5.79 -3.46
CA PHE A 43 0.79 -5.59 -3.35
C PHE A 43 0.04 -6.21 -4.55
N ASN A 44 -0.79 -7.21 -4.27
CA ASN A 44 -1.61 -7.88 -5.28
C ASN A 44 -3.07 -8.01 -4.82
N PRO A 45 -3.98 -7.15 -5.31
CA PRO A 45 -5.39 -7.20 -4.91
C PRO A 45 -6.10 -8.48 -5.36
N ASP A 46 -5.58 -9.17 -6.40
CA ASP A 46 -6.10 -10.46 -6.89
C ASP A 46 -5.81 -11.61 -5.91
N ASP A 47 -4.73 -11.53 -5.13
CA ASP A 47 -4.41 -12.48 -4.05
C ASP A 47 -5.19 -12.18 -2.77
N GLY A 48 -5.86 -11.03 -2.71
CA GLY A 48 -6.70 -10.61 -1.59
C GLY A 48 -6.12 -9.46 -0.77
N ASP A 49 -5.01 -8.85 -1.21
CA ASP A 49 -4.37 -7.76 -0.48
C ASP A 49 -5.26 -6.53 -0.37
N ARG A 50 -5.21 -5.87 0.78
CA ARG A 50 -5.98 -4.66 1.07
C ARG A 50 -5.11 -3.60 1.73
N LEU A 51 -5.39 -2.34 1.38
CA LEU A 51 -4.85 -1.17 2.05
C LEU A 51 -5.84 -0.72 3.14
N ILE A 52 -5.36 -0.66 4.37
CA ILE A 52 -6.12 -0.16 5.51
C ILE A 52 -5.60 1.23 5.82
N VAL A 53 -6.28 2.25 5.30
CA VAL A 53 -5.89 3.66 5.46
C VAL A 53 -6.80 4.31 6.48
N SER A 54 -6.23 4.73 7.61
CA SER A 54 -7.00 5.31 8.72
C SER A 54 -7.33 6.79 8.55
N ASP A 55 -6.75 7.44 7.55
CA ASP A 55 -6.84 8.88 7.27
C ASP A 55 -7.29 9.13 5.82
N GLU A 56 -7.41 10.41 5.45
CA GLU A 56 -7.82 10.80 4.10
C GLU A 56 -6.72 10.52 3.05
N ILE A 57 -7.12 9.87 1.95
CA ILE A 57 -6.32 9.79 0.73
C ILE A 57 -6.51 11.09 -0.04
N ILE A 58 -5.42 11.83 -0.21
CA ILE A 58 -5.40 13.14 -0.86
C ILE A 58 -5.27 13.00 -2.38
N ASP A 59 -4.44 12.07 -2.83
CA ASP A 59 -4.16 11.86 -4.26
C ASP A 59 -3.62 10.45 -4.53
N ALA A 60 -3.74 10.01 -5.78
CA ALA A 60 -3.09 8.83 -6.29
C ALA A 60 -2.55 9.12 -7.70
N GLN A 61 -1.26 8.86 -7.91
CA GLN A 61 -0.59 9.15 -9.18
C GLN A 61 0.42 8.07 -9.58
N GLN A 62 0.68 7.96 -10.88
CA GLN A 62 1.76 7.12 -11.40
C GLN A 62 3.11 7.82 -11.20
N THR A 63 4.09 7.12 -10.64
CA THR A 63 5.48 7.59 -10.60
C THR A 63 6.17 7.45 -11.95
N VAL A 64 7.32 8.11 -12.12
CA VAL A 64 8.16 8.00 -13.33
C VAL A 64 8.61 6.56 -13.60
N ASP A 65 8.79 5.78 -12.53
CA ASP A 65 9.25 4.38 -12.61
C ASP A 65 8.09 3.38 -12.81
N GLY A 66 6.86 3.85 -12.97
CA GLY A 66 5.70 2.98 -13.22
C GLY A 66 5.12 2.32 -11.96
N ASN A 67 5.30 2.93 -10.79
CA ASN A 67 4.67 2.52 -9.52
C ASN A 67 3.48 3.42 -9.17
N LEU A 68 2.56 2.96 -8.33
CA LEU A 68 1.47 3.78 -7.82
C LEU A 68 1.93 4.49 -6.55
N LEU A 69 1.85 5.83 -6.53
CA LEU A 69 2.04 6.63 -5.32
C LEU A 69 0.69 7.09 -4.80
N VAL A 70 0.30 6.62 -3.62
CA VAL A 70 -0.86 7.09 -2.86
C VAL A 70 -0.39 8.10 -1.83
N THR A 71 -0.96 9.30 -1.85
CA THR A 71 -0.58 10.41 -0.96
C THR A 71 -1.66 10.62 0.09
N LEU A 72 -1.25 10.67 1.35
CA LEU A 72 -2.06 11.08 2.50
C LEU A 72 -1.68 12.51 2.90
N GLU A 73 -2.25 13.04 3.99
CA GLU A 73 -1.97 14.43 4.42
C GLU A 73 -0.49 14.70 4.70
N SER A 74 0.19 13.77 5.38
CA SER A 74 1.60 13.90 5.79
C SER A 74 2.41 12.61 5.58
N ALA A 75 1.85 11.67 4.82
CA ALA A 75 2.45 10.38 4.53
C ALA A 75 2.22 10.00 3.06
N SER A 76 2.96 9.01 2.58
CA SER A 76 2.77 8.45 1.25
C SER A 76 3.09 6.96 1.24
N ILE A 77 2.45 6.25 0.31
CA ILE A 77 2.59 4.81 0.11
C ILE A 77 2.92 4.59 -1.36
N THR A 78 4.06 3.98 -1.65
CA THR A 78 4.43 3.56 -3.01
C THR A 78 4.16 2.07 -3.16
N LEU A 79 3.24 1.69 -4.04
CA LEU A 79 2.99 0.30 -4.41
C LEU A 79 3.80 -0.03 -5.66
N ILE A 80 4.78 -0.92 -5.50
CA ILE A 80 5.68 -1.29 -6.58
C ILE A 80 4.93 -2.10 -7.63
N GLY A 81 5.09 -1.74 -8.92
CA GLY A 81 4.50 -2.45 -10.05
C GLY A 81 3.00 -2.20 -10.27
N VAL A 82 2.30 -1.56 -9.34
CA VAL A 82 0.87 -1.24 -9.47
C VAL A 82 0.68 -0.02 -10.39
N GLN A 83 -0.26 -0.12 -11.33
CA GLN A 83 -0.55 0.96 -12.27
C GLN A 83 -1.68 1.86 -11.77
N LEU A 84 -1.60 3.16 -12.08
CA LEU A 84 -2.67 4.12 -11.77
C LEU A 84 -3.99 3.76 -12.45
N ALA A 85 -3.95 3.20 -13.67
CA ALA A 85 -5.15 2.77 -14.38
C ALA A 85 -5.92 1.67 -13.62
N ASP A 86 -5.22 0.77 -12.93
CA ASP A 86 -5.85 -0.26 -12.12
C ASP A 86 -6.49 0.36 -10.86
N TRP A 87 -5.82 1.35 -10.26
CA TRP A 87 -6.38 2.13 -9.15
C TRP A 87 -7.64 2.91 -9.55
N GLU A 88 -7.63 3.58 -10.70
CA GLU A 88 -8.78 4.35 -11.20
C GLU A 88 -10.00 3.46 -11.47
N THR A 89 -9.78 2.19 -11.84
CA THR A 89 -10.86 1.26 -12.16
C THR A 89 -11.30 0.41 -10.97
N GLN A 90 -10.40 0.08 -10.06
CA GLN A 90 -10.62 -0.92 -9.00
C GLN A 90 -10.15 -0.47 -7.61
N GLY A 91 -9.46 0.65 -7.47
CA GLY A 91 -8.82 1.09 -6.21
C GLY A 91 -9.77 1.20 -5.02
N ALA A 92 -11.03 1.56 -5.25
CA ALA A 92 -12.07 1.57 -4.22
C ALA A 92 -12.31 0.17 -3.58
N SER A 93 -12.06 -0.91 -4.33
CA SER A 93 -12.20 -2.30 -3.83
C SER A 93 -10.97 -2.80 -3.07
N TRP A 94 -9.85 -2.09 -3.20
CA TRP A 94 -8.59 -2.43 -2.52
C TRP A 94 -8.55 -1.84 -1.09
N LEU A 95 -9.42 -0.89 -0.82
CA LEU A 95 -9.57 -0.25 0.49
C LEU A 95 -10.58 -1.03 1.34
N LEU A 96 -10.31 -1.09 2.64
CA LEU A 96 -11.23 -1.63 3.66
C LEU A 96 -11.47 -0.60 4.76
#